data_AF-A0A452J128-F1
#
_entry.id   AF-A0A452J128-F1
#
_cell.length_a   1.000
_cell.length_b   1.000
_cell.length_c   1.000
_cell.angle_alpha   90.00
_cell.angle_beta   90.00
_cell.angle_gamma   90.00
#
_symmetry.space_group_name_H-M   'P 1'
#
loop_
_entity.id
_entity.type
_entity.pdbx_description
1 polymer ?
#
loop_
_entity_poly.entity_id
_entity_poly.type
_entity_poly.pdbx_seq_one_letter_code
_entity_poly.pdbx_strand_id
1 'polypeptide(L)'
;VNYHGIRGKVLSWIDKRVDDWFLMQSPFPTLTISTLYLLTVWLGPKWMRRREPFQLRFLLISYNFGMVLLNFYIFKEVGLVFLCF
;
A
#
# COMPACT_ATOMS: atom_id res chain seq x y z
N VAL A 1 25.40 19.40 -9.96
CA VAL A 1 24.37 19.04 -8.95
C VAL A 1 25.03 18.20 -7.86
N ASN A 2 25.00 18.66 -6.61
CA ASN A 2 25.74 18.02 -5.51
C ASN A 2 24.87 16.93 -4.84
N TYR A 3 24.80 15.76 -5.46
CA TYR A 3 23.95 14.65 -5.01
C TYR A 3 24.36 14.06 -3.66
N HIS A 4 25.65 14.17 -3.30
CA HIS A 4 26.20 13.63 -2.05
C HIS A 4 25.66 14.35 -0.81
N GLY A 5 25.54 15.68 -0.87
CA GLY A 5 24.96 16.48 0.22
C GLY A 5 23.44 16.30 0.37
N ILE A 6 22.72 16.06 -0.72
CA ILE A 6 21.26 15.82 -0.70
C ILE A 6 20.96 14.44 -0.11
N ARG A 7 21.69 13.40 -0.55
CA ARG A 7 21.50 12.02 -0.06
C ARG A 7 21.73 11.92 1.45
N GLY A 8 22.76 12.55 1.98
CA GLY A 8 23.04 12.57 3.42
C GLY A 8 21.94 13.22 4.25
N LYS A 9 21.32 14.30 3.75
CA LYS A 9 20.15 14.91 4.41
C LYS A 9 18.92 14.02 4.32
N VAL A 10 18.60 13.41 3.17
CA VAL A 10 17.41 12.55 3.03
C VAL A 10 17.48 11.35 3.98
N LEU A 11 18.64 10.70 4.07
CA LEU A 11 18.87 9.57 4.98
C LEU A 11 18.69 9.96 6.46
N SER A 12 18.97 11.22 6.85
CA SER A 12 18.78 11.65 8.24
C SER A 12 17.31 11.83 8.65
N TRP A 13 16.38 11.95 7.70
CA TRP A 13 14.94 12.07 7.99
C TRP A 13 14.21 10.72 8.06
N ILE A 14 14.87 9.62 7.71
CA ILE A 14 14.26 8.29 7.71
C ILE A 14 14.23 7.77 9.15
N ASP A 15 13.04 7.37 9.61
CA ASP A 15 12.91 6.71 10.91
C ASP A 15 13.51 5.29 10.83
N LYS A 16 14.59 5.07 11.57
CA LYS A 16 15.31 3.79 11.60
C LYS A 16 14.48 2.64 12.16
N ARG A 17 13.41 2.91 12.92
CA ARG A 17 12.59 1.87 13.55
C ARG A 17 11.78 1.05 12.53
N VAL A 18 11.54 1.62 11.36
CA VAL A 18 10.70 1.03 10.31
C VAL A 18 11.52 0.64 9.08
N ASP A 19 12.84 0.80 9.12
CA ASP A 19 13.72 0.53 7.97
C ASP A 19 13.58 -0.92 7.51
N ASP A 20 13.61 -1.87 8.44
CA ASP A 20 13.48 -3.32 8.21
C ASP A 20 12.07 -3.79 7.81
N TRP A 21 11.09 -2.87 7.72
CA TRP A 21 9.75 -3.24 7.29
C TRP A 21 9.70 -3.56 5.81
N PHE A 22 8.84 -4.53 5.47
CA PHE A 22 8.57 -4.90 4.10
C PHE A 22 8.12 -3.67 3.29
N LEU A 23 8.76 -3.43 2.13
CA LEU A 23 8.59 -2.26 1.24
C LEU A 23 9.12 -0.91 1.75
N MET A 24 9.75 -0.82 2.93
CA MET A 24 10.31 0.45 3.44
C MET A 24 11.81 0.66 3.16
N GLN A 25 12.55 -0.41 2.88
CA GLN A 25 13.98 -0.38 2.55
C GLN A 25 14.34 0.57 1.39
N SER A 26 13.42 0.76 0.44
CA SER A 26 13.63 1.62 -0.71
C SER A 26 12.29 2.08 -1.29
N PRO A 27 12.21 3.28 -1.89
CA PRO A 27 11.01 3.71 -2.61
C PRO A 27 10.76 2.93 -3.91
N PHE A 28 11.77 2.27 -4.46
CA PHE A 28 11.67 1.57 -5.75
C PHE A 28 10.61 0.43 -5.74
N PRO A 29 10.60 -0.52 -4.78
CA PRO A 29 9.55 -1.53 -4.66
C PRO A 29 8.13 -0.96 -4.73
N THR A 30 7.83 0.09 -3.96
CA THR A 30 6.51 0.72 -3.91
C THR A 30 6.15 1.37 -5.25
N LEU A 31 7.10 2.03 -5.91
CA LEU A 31 6.91 2.62 -7.24
C LEU A 31 6.66 1.56 -8.31
N THR A 32 7.38 0.43 -8.23
CA THR A 32 7.19 -0.69 -9.17
C THR A 32 5.78 -1.26 -9.04
N ILE A 33 5.32 -1.56 -7.82
CA ILE A 33 3.97 -2.09 -7.58
C ILE A 33 2.91 -1.08 -8.05
N SER A 34 3.09 0.21 -7.76
CA SER A 34 2.15 1.26 -8.18
C SER A 34 2.07 1.38 -9.70
N THR A 35 3.21 1.32 -10.39
CA THR A 35 3.25 1.37 -11.86
C THR A 35 2.57 0.15 -12.46
N LEU A 36 2.84 -1.05 -11.92
CA LEU A 36 2.18 -2.28 -12.36
C LEU A 36 0.67 -2.22 -12.16
N TYR A 37 0.20 -1.71 -11.01
CA TYR A 37 -1.23 -1.52 -10.75
C TYR A 37 -1.88 -0.61 -11.80
N LEU A 38 -1.28 0.55 -12.08
CA LEU A 38 -1.80 1.49 -13.08
C LEU A 38 -1.83 0.87 -14.48
N LEU A 39 -0.79 0.12 -14.85
CA LEU A 39 -0.77 -0.62 -16.11
C LEU A 39 -1.91 -1.65 -16.16
N THR A 40 -2.13 -2.44 -15.11
CA THR A 40 -3.24 -3.40 -15.07
C THR A 40 -4.60 -2.70 -15.19
N VAL A 41 -4.81 -1.57 -14.52
CA VAL A 41 -6.06 -0.79 -14.62
C VAL A 41 -6.27 -0.24 -16.02
N TRP A 42 -5.21 0.19 -16.71
CA TRP A 42 -5.31 0.69 -18.08
C TRP A 42 -5.53 -0.43 -19.10
N LEU A 43 -4.83 -1.57 -18.96
CA LEU A 43 -4.97 -2.73 -19.86
C LEU A 43 -6.25 -3.53 -19.61
N GLY A 44 -6.74 -3.56 -18.36
CA GLY A 44 -7.87 -4.36 -17.92
C GLY A 44 -9.13 -4.19 -18.77
N PRO A 45 -9.66 -2.97 -18.95
CA PRO A 45 -10.85 -2.71 -19.77
C PRO A 45 -10.68 -3.14 -21.23
N LYS A 46 -9.48 -2.94 -21.80
CA LYS A 46 -9.18 -3.35 -23.18
C LYS A 46 -9.22 -4.87 -23.35
N TRP A 47 -8.77 -5.61 -22.33
CA TRP A 47 -8.83 -7.06 -22.32
C TRP A 47 -10.25 -7.60 -22.01
N MET A 48 -10.99 -6.91 -21.14
CA MET A 48 -12.36 -7.30 -20.75
C MET A 48 -13.43 -6.95 -21.78
N ARG A 49 -13.14 -6.10 -22.78
CA ARG A 49 -14.13 -5.68 -23.81
C ARG A 49 -14.77 -6.82 -24.59
N ARG A 50 -14.10 -7.98 -24.70
CA ARG A 50 -14.60 -9.16 -25.44
C ARG A 50 -15.06 -10.31 -24.52
N ARG A 51 -15.19 -10.08 -23.21
CA ARG A 51 -15.54 -11.11 -22.23
C ARG A 51 -16.64 -10.61 -21.31
N GLU A 52 -17.48 -11.54 -20.85
CA GLU A 52 -18.48 -11.24 -19.83
C GLU A 52 -17.82 -10.89 -18.49
N PRO A 53 -18.47 -10.05 -17.66
CA PRO A 53 -17.94 -9.65 -16.36
C PRO A 53 -17.84 -10.86 -15.42
N PHE A 54 -16.71 -10.96 -14.72
CA PHE A 54 -16.50 -12.01 -13.72
C PHE A 54 -17.43 -11.81 -12.52
N GLN A 55 -18.14 -12.87 -12.13
CA GLN A 55 -18.95 -12.88 -10.90
C GLN A 55 -18.05 -13.11 -9.68
N LEU A 56 -17.42 -12.05 -9.18
CA LEU A 56 -16.52 -12.08 -8.03
C LEU A 56 -17.24 -11.86 -6.68
N ARG A 57 -18.56 -12.08 -6.63
CA ARG A 57 -19.42 -11.67 -5.51
C ARG A 57 -18.93 -12.22 -4.16
N PHE A 58 -18.62 -13.52 -4.09
CA PHE A 58 -18.12 -14.12 -2.86
C PHE A 58 -16.76 -13.55 -2.43
N LEU A 59 -15.84 -13.37 -3.38
CA LEU A 59 -14.52 -12.78 -3.14
C LEU A 59 -14.63 -11.33 -2.64
N LEU A 60 -15.53 -10.54 -3.22
CA LEU A 60 -15.79 -9.17 -2.76
C LEU A 60 -16.37 -9.14 -1.35
N ILE A 61 -17.29 -10.06 -1.02
CA ILE A 61 -17.86 -10.16 0.33
C ILE A 61 -16.77 -10.50 1.35
N SER A 62 -15.94 -11.52 1.08
CA SER A 62 -14.84 -11.90 1.98
C SER A 62 -13.81 -10.79 2.14
N TYR A 63 -13.50 -10.08 1.04
CA TYR A 63 -12.56 -8.94 1.06
C TYR A 63 -13.08 -7.80 1.94
N ASN A 64 -14.34 -7.38 1.75
CA ASN A 64 -14.93 -6.31 2.55
C ASN A 64 -15.05 -6.70 4.03
N PHE A 65 -15.41 -7.94 4.32
CA PHE A 65 -15.45 -8.44 5.69
C PHE A 65 -14.07 -8.39 6.38
N GLY A 66 -13.02 -8.85 5.67
CA GLY A 66 -11.65 -8.74 6.14
C GLY A 66 -11.21 -7.30 6.37
N MET A 67 -11.58 -6.38 5.47
CA MET A 67 -11.29 -4.95 5.64
C MET A 67 -11.96 -4.36 6.90
N VAL A 68 -13.22 -4.71 7.19
CA VAL A 68 -13.90 -4.23 8.39
C VAL A 68 -13.18 -4.70 9.66
N LEU A 69 -12.79 -5.98 9.72
CA LEU A 69 -12.05 -6.53 10.86
C LEU A 69 -10.69 -5.86 11.04
N LEU A 70 -9.94 -5.66 9.96
CA LEU A 70 -8.63 -5.02 9.99
C LEU A 70 -8.73 -3.54 10.39
N ASN A 71 -9.71 -2.81 9.85
CA ASN A 71 -9.96 -1.43 10.24
C ASN A 71 -10.40 -1.32 11.70
N PHE A 72 -11.21 -2.26 12.19
CA PHE A 72 -11.60 -2.31 13.60
C PHE A 72 -10.38 -2.56 14.50
N TYR A 73 -9.48 -3.47 14.11
CA TYR A 73 -8.23 -3.71 14.83
C TYR A 73 -7.35 -2.46 14.89
N ILE A 74 -7.11 -1.80 13.75
CA ILE A 74 -6.33 -0.56 13.70
C ILE A 74 -6.98 0.53 14.56
N PHE A 75 -8.30 0.69 14.47
CA PHE A 75 -9.03 1.68 15.26
C PHE A 75 -8.89 1.42 16.76
N LYS A 76 -8.95 0.16 17.19
CA LYS A 76 -8.76 -0.22 18.60
C LYS A 76 -7.33 0.06 19.06
N GLU A 77 -6.31 -0.29 18.29
CA GLU A 77 -4.91 -0.04 18.65
C GLU A 77 -4.60 1.46 18.69
N VAL A 78 -4.97 2.22 17.65
CA VAL A 78 -4.75 3.66 17.59
C VAL A 78 -5.57 4.39 18.66
N GLY A 79 -6.86 4.05 18.81
CA GLY A 79 -7.73 4.67 19.82
C GLY A 79 -7.28 4.40 21.25
N LEU A 80 -6.78 3.19 21.54
CA LEU A 80 -6.22 2.85 22.85
C LEU A 80 -4.93 3.63 23.13
N VAL A 81 -4.07 3.82 22.13
CA VAL A 81 -2.86 4.66 22.26
C VAL A 81 -3.23 6.11 22.55
N PHE A 82 -4.27 6.66 21.89
CA PHE A 82 -4.75 8.02 22.13
C PHE A 82 -5.42 8.21 23.50
N LEU A 83 -6.12 7.20 24.02
CA LEU A 83 -6.73 7.25 25.37
C LEU A 83 -5.71 7.07 26.51
N CYS A 84 -4.53 6.53 26.21
CA CYS A 84 -3.47 6.30 27.18
C CYS A 84 -2.49 7.48 27.32
N PHE A 85 -2.58 8.49 26.43
CA PHE A 85 -1.88 9.78 26.49
C PHE A 85 -2.78 10.87 27.06
#